data_AF-A0A3A0F980-F1
#
_entry.id   AF-A0A3A0F980-F1
#
_cell.length_a   1.000
_cell.length_b   1.000
_cell.length_c   1.000
_cell.angle_alpha   90.00
_cell.angle_beta   90.00
_cell.angle_gamma   90.00
#
_symmetry.space_group_name_H-M   'P 1'
#
loop_
_entity.id
_entity.type
_entity.pdbx_description
1 polymer ?
#
loop_
_entity_poly.entity_id
_entity_poly.type
_entity_poly.pdbx_seq_one_letter_code
_entity_poly.pdbx_strand_id
1 'polypeptide(L)'
;QAGVAIAAALAIAALAREPGWIAGALAALVVAVAALFLFLTTQSALPRGRVAVAVGAPALDFAASDADGRAFALGSLRGQRILLKFFRGHW
;
A
#
# COMPACT_ATOMS: atom_id res chain seq x y z
N GLN A 1 -8.75 -0.75 -10.51
CA GLN A 1 -10.00 -0.33 -9.82
C GLN A 1 -11.23 -0.47 -10.70
N ALA A 2 -11.14 -0.29 -12.03
CA ALA A 2 -12.28 -0.47 -12.94
C ALA A 2 -13.02 -1.82 -12.77
N GLY A 3 -12.30 -2.94 -12.64
CA GLY A 3 -12.93 -4.25 -12.45
C GLY A 3 -13.78 -4.38 -11.17
N VAL A 4 -13.31 -3.85 -10.04
CA VAL A 4 -14.05 -3.84 -8.76
C VAL A 4 -15.29 -2.94 -8.85
N ALA A 5 -15.16 -1.79 -9.53
CA ALA A 5 -16.29 -0.89 -9.75
C ALA A 5 -17.36 -1.51 -10.65
N ILE A 6 -16.96 -2.23 -11.71
CA ILE A 6 -17.88 -2.95 -12.60
C ILE A 6 -18.60 -4.07 -11.84
N ALA A 7 -17.87 -4.87 -11.05
CA ALA A 7 -18.47 -5.92 -10.23
C ALA A 7 -19.50 -5.36 -9.22
N ALA A 8 -19.18 -4.24 -8.56
CA ALA A 8 -20.11 -3.56 -7.66
C ALA A 8 -21.35 -3.03 -8.41
N ALA A 9 -21.18 -2.40 -9.57
CA ALA A 9 -22.30 -1.89 -10.37
C ALA A 9 -23.24 -3.01 -10.83
N LEU A 10 -22.69 -4.14 -11.27
CA LEU A 10 -23.46 -5.32 -11.66
C LEU A 10 -24.20 -5.94 -10.46
N ALA A 11 -23.56 -6.01 -9.29
CA ALA A 11 -24.19 -6.52 -8.07
C ALA A 11 -25.35 -5.61 -7.59
N ILE A 12 -25.18 -4.29 -7.66
CA ILE A 12 -26.25 -3.32 -7.37
C ILE A 12 -27.41 -3.48 -8.35
N ALA A 13 -27.12 -3.62 -9.66
CA ALA A 13 -28.14 -3.85 -10.68
C ALA A 13 -28.87 -5.18 -10.48
N ALA A 14 -28.17 -6.22 -10.00
CA ALA A 14 -28.78 -7.50 -9.66
C ALA A 14 -29.74 -7.37 -8.46
N LEU A 15 -29.35 -6.66 -7.40
CA LEU A 15 -30.21 -6.39 -6.23
C LEU A 15 -31.49 -5.62 -6.59
N ALA A 16 -31.40 -4.68 -7.53
CA ALA A 16 -32.53 -3.88 -7.98
C ALA A 16 -33.59 -4.67 -8.78
N ARG A 17 -33.30 -5.93 -9.17
CA ARG A 17 -34.21 -6.78 -9.96
C ARG A 17 -34.93 -7.84 -9.13
N GLU A 18 -35.07 -7.62 -7.83
CA GLU A 18 -35.69 -8.58 -6.88
C GLU A 18 -35.17 -10.01 -7.05
N PRO A 19 -33.85 -10.21 -6.90
CA PRO A 19 -33.28 -11.54 -6.97
C PRO A 19 -33.83 -12.38 -5.81
N GLY A 20 -34.04 -13.68 -6.05
CA GLY A 20 -34.32 -14.62 -4.96
C GLY A 20 -33.27 -14.51 -3.84
N TRP A 21 -33.64 -14.90 -2.62
CA TRP A 21 -32.87 -14.60 -1.40
C TRP A 21 -31.36 -14.97 -1.47
N ILE A 22 -31.00 -16.06 -2.16
CA ILE A 22 -29.60 -16.48 -2.38
C ILE A 22 -28.84 -15.45 -3.20
N ALA A 23 -29.42 -15.03 -4.33
CA ALA A 23 -28.79 -14.08 -5.23
C ALA A 23 -28.74 -12.68 -4.60
N GLY A 24 -29.74 -12.31 -3.80
CA GLY A 24 -29.70 -11.09 -2.98
C GLY A 24 -28.56 -11.10 -1.97
N ALA A 25 -28.39 -12.19 -1.21
CA ALA A 25 -27.31 -12.31 -0.23
C ALA A 25 -25.91 -12.24 -0.88
N LEU A 26 -25.71 -12.93 -2.00
CA LEU A 26 -24.44 -12.90 -2.73
C LEU A 26 -24.13 -11.51 -3.29
N ALA A 27 -25.13 -10.83 -3.87
CA ALA A 27 -24.93 -9.48 -4.41
C ALA A 27 -24.62 -8.46 -3.29
N ALA A 28 -25.30 -8.56 -2.14
CA ALA A 28 -25.00 -7.72 -0.97
C ALA A 28 -23.55 -7.93 -0.47
N LEU A 29 -23.08 -9.19 -0.40
CA LEU A 29 -21.71 -9.51 -0.02
C LEU A 29 -20.68 -8.90 -0.99
N VAL A 30 -20.92 -9.02 -2.30
CA VAL A 30 -20.03 -8.44 -3.32
C VAL A 30 -19.95 -6.92 -3.18
N VAL A 31 -21.09 -6.24 -2.96
CA VAL A 31 -21.12 -4.78 -2.73
C VAL A 31 -20.34 -4.42 -1.47
N ALA A 32 -20.53 -5.15 -0.37
CA ALA A 32 -19.83 -4.90 0.89
C ALA A 32 -18.31 -5.06 0.75
N VAL A 33 -17.85 -6.13 0.09
CA VAL A 33 -16.42 -6.37 -0.16
C VAL A 33 -15.83 -5.32 -1.08
N ALA A 34 -16.53 -4.95 -2.16
CA ALA A 34 -16.08 -3.91 -3.07
C ALA A 34 -15.99 -2.55 -2.38
N ALA A 35 -16.97 -2.20 -1.53
CA ALA A 35 -16.96 -0.98 -0.75
C ALA A 35 -15.79 -0.96 0.24
N LEU A 36 -15.56 -2.05 0.97
CA LEU A 36 -14.43 -2.18 1.88
C LEU A 36 -13.10 -2.05 1.15
N PHE A 37 -12.93 -2.74 0.02
CA PHE A 37 -11.72 -2.65 -0.79
C PHE A 37 -11.46 -1.21 -1.25
N LEU A 38 -12.46 -0.54 -1.81
CA LEU A 38 -12.34 0.84 -2.27
C LEU A 38 -12.01 1.78 -1.09
N PHE A 39 -12.68 1.61 0.05
CA PHE A 39 -12.40 2.36 1.27
C PHE A 39 -10.93 2.21 1.73
N LEU A 40 -10.42 0.98 1.83
CA LEU A 40 -9.03 0.74 2.21
C LEU A 40 -8.04 1.35 1.21
N THR A 41 -8.35 1.30 -0.08
CA THR A 41 -7.47 1.90 -1.09
C THR A 41 -7.43 3.43 -1.04
N THR A 42 -8.51 4.11 -0.68
CA THR A 42 -8.47 5.58 -0.52
C THR A 42 -7.65 6.00 0.70
N GLN A 43 -7.59 5.15 1.74
CA GLN A 43 -6.74 5.36 2.91
C GLN A 43 -5.26 5.01 2.65
N SER A 44 -4.93 4.35 1.53
CA SER A 44 -3.56 3.91 1.22
C SER A 44 -2.61 5.03 0.73
N ALA A 45 -3.06 6.28 0.68
CA ALA A 45 -2.26 7.40 0.22
C ALA A 45 -1.03 7.58 1.13
N LEU A 46 0.16 7.53 0.54
CA LEU A 46 1.38 7.85 1.26
C LEU A 46 1.47 9.37 1.44
N PRO A 47 1.93 9.85 2.62
CA PRO A 47 2.36 11.23 2.75
C PRO A 47 3.35 11.55 1.63
N ARG A 48 3.08 12.61 0.86
CA ARG A 48 4.03 13.10 -0.14
C ARG A 48 5.20 13.73 0.63
N GLY A 49 6.23 12.94 0.87
CA GLY A 49 7.47 13.42 1.48
C GLY A 49 8.14 14.43 0.55
N ARG A 50 8.71 15.49 1.12
CA ARG A 50 9.66 16.33 0.39
C ARG A 50 10.93 15.52 0.14
N VAL A 51 11.54 15.69 -1.03
CA VAL A 51 12.83 15.08 -1.34
C VAL A 51 13.85 15.59 -0.32
N ALA A 52 14.39 14.69 0.50
CA ALA A 52 15.31 15.05 1.57
C ALA A 52 16.77 15.20 1.10
N VAL A 53 17.12 14.63 -0.06
CA VAL A 53 18.49 14.60 -0.58
C VAL A 53 18.47 14.84 -2.10
N ALA A 54 19.27 15.78 -2.57
CA ALA A 54 19.45 16.06 -4.00
C ALA A 54 20.57 15.22 -4.61
N VAL A 55 20.53 15.00 -5.93
CA VAL A 55 21.64 14.35 -6.64
C VAL A 55 22.92 15.18 -6.49
N GLY A 56 24.02 14.52 -6.12
CA GLY A 56 25.32 15.16 -5.86
C GLY A 56 25.47 15.71 -4.43
N ALA A 57 24.40 15.77 -3.64
CA ALA A 57 24.51 16.08 -2.22
C ALA A 57 25.17 14.90 -1.47
N PRO A 58 25.94 15.17 -0.39
CA PRO A 58 26.43 14.11 0.47
C PRO A 58 25.27 13.33 1.07
N ALA A 59 25.43 12.01 1.19
CA ALA A 59 24.47 11.17 1.90
C ALA A 59 24.39 11.59 3.38
N LEU A 60 23.18 11.67 3.92
CA LEU A 60 22.96 11.92 5.34
C LEU A 60 23.43 10.70 6.14
N ASP A 61 24.22 10.94 7.18
CA ASP A 61 24.63 9.87 8.09
C ASP A 61 23.45 9.45 8.96
N PHE A 62 23.35 8.15 9.26
CA PHE A 62 22.36 7.60 10.16
C PHE A 62 22.91 6.36 10.86
N ALA A 63 22.36 6.09 12.04
CA ALA A 63 22.59 4.85 12.78
C ALA A 63 21.26 4.10 12.94
N ALA A 64 21.30 2.79 12.77
CA ALA A 64 20.17 1.89 12.93
C ALA A 64 20.66 0.54 13.46
N SER A 65 19.75 -0.29 13.94
CA SER A 65 20.05 -1.70 14.18
C SER A 65 19.98 -2.48 12.87
N ASP A 66 20.94 -3.39 12.65
CA ASP A 66 20.87 -4.35 11.56
C ASP A 66 19.92 -5.52 11.89
N ALA A 67 19.87 -6.52 11.00
CA ALA A 67 19.01 -7.70 11.17
C ALA A 67 19.37 -8.58 12.38
N ASP A 68 20.61 -8.50 12.87
CA ASP A 68 21.08 -9.21 14.06
C ASP A 68 20.95 -8.36 15.33
N GLY A 69 20.37 -7.16 15.23
CA GLY A 69 20.25 -6.19 16.33
C GLY A 69 21.54 -5.44 16.65
N ARG A 70 22.59 -5.57 15.83
CA ARG A 70 23.86 -4.85 16.03
C ARG A 70 23.74 -3.42 15.56
N ALA A 71 24.48 -2.52 16.20
CA ALA A 71 24.56 -1.13 15.77
C ALA A 71 25.24 -1.03 14.40
N PHE A 72 24.54 -0.45 13.43
CA PHE A 72 25.04 -0.14 12.10
C PHE A 72 25.00 1.38 11.88
N ALA A 73 26.10 1.94 11.40
CA ALA A 73 26.18 3.34 11.00
C ALA A 73 26.55 3.46 9.52
N LEU A 74 25.86 4.32 8.78
CA LEU A 74 26.14 4.52 7.35
C LEU A 74 27.59 4.95 7.11
N GLY A 75 28.16 5.76 8.02
CA GLY A 75 29.56 6.17 8.00
C GLY A 75 30.58 5.01 7.96
N SER A 76 30.19 3.78 8.34
CA SER A 76 31.06 2.59 8.22
C SER A 76 31.32 2.16 6.76
N LEU A 77 30.49 2.61 5.81
CA LEU A 77 30.60 2.29 4.38
C LEU A 77 31.26 3.41 3.58
N ARG A 78 31.92 4.39 4.23
CA ARG A 78 32.60 5.49 3.54
C ARG A 78 33.62 4.96 2.53
N GLY A 79 33.64 5.57 1.35
CA GLY A 79 34.50 5.18 0.23
C GLY A 79 33.92 4.07 -0.66
N GLN A 80 32.80 3.45 -0.27
CA GLN A 80 32.13 2.42 -1.08
C GLN A 80 30.95 3.01 -1.87
N ARG A 81 30.66 2.43 -3.04
CA ARG A 81 29.44 2.71 -3.79
C ARG A 81 28.31 1.86 -3.23
N ILE A 82 27.27 2.50 -2.72
CA ILE A 82 26.17 1.82 -2.01
C ILE A 82 24.82 2.24 -2.58
N LEU A 83 23.84 1.36 -2.46
CA LEU A 83 22.43 1.62 -2.81
C LEU A 83 21.61 1.53 -1.53
N LEU A 84 20.98 2.63 -1.12
CA LEU A 84 20.03 2.65 -0.01
C LEU A 84 18.64 2.33 -0.54
N LYS A 85 18.04 1.26 -0.01
CA LYS A 85 16.68 0.84 -0.35
C LYS A 85 15.79 0.93 0.88
N PHE A 86 14.76 1.77 0.79
CA PHE A 86 13.77 1.93 1.84
C PHE A 86 12.60 0.95 1.64
N PHE A 87 12.26 0.22 2.68
CA PHE A 87 11.13 -0.71 2.70
C PHE A 87 10.08 -0.24 3.72
N ARG A 88 8.83 -0.63 3.50
CA ARG A 88 7.67 -0.28 4.34
C ARG A 88 7.12 -1.50 5.09
N GLY A 89 8.04 -2.39 5.49
CA GLY A 89 7.79 -3.67 6.18
C GLY A 89 9.03 -4.57 6.10
N HIS A 90 9.14 -5.53 7.00
CA HIS A 90 10.13 -6.61 6.94
C HIS A 90 9.45 -7.87 6.39
N TRP A 91 10.20 -8.69 5.64
CA TRP A 91 9.78 -10.04 5.21
C TRP A 91 10.58 -11.06 6.02
#